data_AF-A0A932LQK1-F1
#
_entry.id   AF-A0A932LQK1-F1
#
_cell.length_a   1.000
_cell.length_b   1.000
_cell.length_c   1.000
_cell.angle_alpha   90.00
_cell.angle_beta   90.00
_cell.angle_gamma   90.00
#
_symmetry.space_group_name_H-M   'P 1'
#
loop_
_entity.id
_entity.type
_entity.pdbx_description
1 polymer ?
#
loop_
_entity_poly.entity_id
_entity_poly.type
_entity_poly.pdbx_seq_one_letter_code
_entity_poly.pdbx_strand_id
1 'polypeptide(L)'
;MHRTWTTTILALILAISGVSHAKDAAARIRKAVEKSTLNQPGTKPFHMKAVVAPTKASERASNRTATVEIWWAAPDRWRRELHSPEFQQIEIVDGAREWQKNEGDYFPEWLREVAVALIDPVPSLDTVLAQVDSGEEKKLMGMSHFSWMMMSSNGSVEKAMGGALAIDDKTGLLLYGGGFGWGGEFKEPKNFHGRMVAQTVRSGSSPEVTAQVTVLDDLKDPAPDLFDAAKAENDVQLLKTLTVDEPTLRKNLLPAGAPAWPPLPDGPREGVLTTAVTVDRAGKVREIDTIVSDNPAIADAAREFIRSMHFQPYVDNGVPVQVVSRITLPFKVDRPAGVEVLESARFYFDGGRKLSFPAAGTGPPYVLEASFQARTKGGTLETGKYVDSWKSETEWRREATIGSSRCIRSRHGDDRYQLVEGPDEWLVRLALRVMEPIPAIDTFVESDWKMKRDTITGVKTIRVLTGYESPEGKLDPDHARGYWFDESGKLVRTYFLGMEMNRSKFEDYNGIAIPREIEVLSKGDLGMLIEVQKIVPAAELPDSEFIVSGHKWNRAFTDEVR
;
A
#
# COMPACT_ATOMS: atom_id res chain seq x y z
N MET A 1 8.08 -18.40 -17.35
CA MET A 1 6.97 -17.51 -16.93
C MET A 1 7.09 -17.26 -15.43
N HIS A 2 7.95 -16.33 -15.01
CA HIS A 2 8.08 -15.89 -13.62
C HIS A 2 7.47 -14.50 -13.52
N ARG A 3 6.31 -14.38 -12.85
CA ARG A 3 5.53 -13.14 -12.74
C ARG A 3 5.95 -12.33 -11.52
N THR A 4 6.05 -11.04 -11.77
CA THR A 4 6.34 -9.85 -10.94
C THR A 4 5.68 -9.84 -9.55
N TRP A 5 6.49 -9.66 -8.51
CA TRP A 5 6.11 -9.73 -7.08
C TRP A 5 6.15 -8.39 -6.32
N THR A 6 6.54 -7.25 -6.91
CA THR A 6 7.04 -6.11 -6.08
C THR A 6 6.19 -4.84 -5.98
N THR A 7 5.09 -4.63 -6.72
CA THR A 7 4.31 -3.36 -6.62
C THR A 7 2.95 -3.47 -5.94
N THR A 8 2.62 -4.61 -5.33
CA THR A 8 1.37 -4.83 -4.58
C THR A 8 1.64 -5.40 -3.19
N ILE A 9 2.76 -5.00 -2.59
CA ILE A 9 3.16 -5.44 -1.24
C ILE A 9 2.66 -4.48 -0.13
N LEU A 10 2.29 -3.23 -0.45
CA LEU A 10 1.88 -2.29 0.60
C LEU A 10 0.48 -2.53 1.19
N ALA A 11 -0.46 -3.10 0.42
CA ALA A 11 -1.86 -3.25 0.85
C ALA A 11 -2.16 -4.56 1.60
N LEU A 12 -1.34 -5.61 1.48
CA LEU A 12 -1.65 -6.94 2.05
C LEU A 12 -0.76 -7.38 3.23
N ILE A 13 0.25 -6.61 3.59
CA ILE A 13 1.27 -7.02 4.56
C ILE A 13 0.98 -6.56 6.02
N LEU A 14 -0.11 -5.85 6.25
CA LEU A 14 -0.41 -5.20 7.54
C LEU A 14 -0.91 -6.13 8.68
N ALA A 15 -0.95 -7.45 8.49
CA ALA A 15 -1.64 -8.36 9.41
C ALA A 15 -0.79 -9.00 10.53
N ILE A 16 0.54 -8.79 10.61
CA ILE A 16 1.40 -9.46 11.62
C ILE A 16 2.55 -8.56 12.13
N SER A 17 2.24 -7.45 12.78
CA SER A 17 3.26 -6.57 13.37
C SER A 17 2.81 -5.99 14.71
N GLY A 18 3.66 -6.11 15.73
CA GLY A 18 3.47 -5.35 16.96
C GLY A 18 3.78 -3.87 16.71
N VAL A 19 2.81 -2.99 17.00
CA VAL A 19 3.03 -1.54 17.00
C VAL A 19 3.79 -1.19 18.28
N SER A 20 4.99 -0.62 18.15
CA SER A 20 5.76 -0.02 19.25
C SER A 20 5.97 1.46 18.97
N HIS A 21 5.83 2.31 19.98
CA HIS A 21 6.18 3.73 19.83
C HIS A 21 7.69 3.91 19.63
N ALA A 22 7.99 4.77 18.66
CA ALA A 22 9.23 4.95 17.95
C ALA A 22 10.35 5.68 18.73
N LYS A 23 10.54 5.44 20.04
CA LYS A 23 11.57 6.15 20.82
C LYS A 23 12.99 6.05 20.24
N ASP A 24 13.26 5.02 19.42
CA ASP A 24 14.52 4.84 18.68
C ASP A 24 14.38 4.82 17.15
N ALA A 25 13.21 5.11 16.58
CA ALA A 25 13.04 5.07 15.12
C ALA A 25 13.88 6.13 14.41
N ALA A 26 13.86 7.36 14.93
CA ALA A 26 14.56 8.47 14.30
C ALA A 26 16.07 8.23 14.19
N ALA A 27 16.68 7.68 15.24
CA ALA A 27 18.10 7.32 15.23
C ALA A 27 18.42 6.19 14.25
N ARG A 28 17.56 5.16 14.16
CA ARG A 28 17.72 4.06 13.20
C ARG A 28 17.60 4.55 11.75
N ILE A 29 16.59 5.39 11.47
CA ILE A 29 16.37 5.97 10.14
C ILE A 29 17.55 6.86 9.75
N ARG A 30 17.97 7.78 10.62
CA ARG A 30 19.12 8.65 10.36
C ARG A 30 20.37 7.83 10.01
N LYS A 31 20.67 6.78 10.78
CA LYS A 31 21.81 5.88 10.52
C LYS A 31 21.67 5.11 9.21
N ALA A 32 20.47 4.63 8.87
CA ALA A 32 20.23 3.91 7.61
C ALA A 32 20.40 4.84 6.40
N VAL A 33 19.89 6.08 6.49
CA VAL A 33 20.04 7.10 5.45
C VAL A 33 21.50 7.53 5.30
N GLU A 34 22.20 7.86 6.39
CA GLU A 34 23.64 8.19 6.37
C GLU A 34 24.50 7.11 5.71
N LYS A 35 24.18 5.83 5.97
CA LYS A 35 24.85 4.70 5.31
C LYS A 35 24.56 4.60 3.81
N SER A 36 23.41 5.09 3.35
CA SER A 36 22.92 4.90 1.99
C SER A 36 23.09 6.13 1.10
N THR A 37 23.33 7.31 1.68
CA THR A 37 23.48 8.59 0.96
C THR A 37 24.92 8.84 0.51
N LEU A 38 25.13 9.13 -0.77
CA LEU A 38 26.44 9.43 -1.36
C LEU A 38 26.83 10.91 -1.29
N ASN A 39 25.88 11.84 -1.44
CA ASN A 39 26.16 13.28 -1.60
C ASN A 39 26.42 14.04 -0.27
N GLN A 40 26.77 13.35 0.82
CA GLN A 40 27.01 13.95 2.12
C GLN A 40 28.44 14.52 2.27
N PRO A 41 28.62 15.52 3.18
CA PRO A 41 29.95 15.96 3.59
C PRO A 41 30.84 14.78 4.01
N GLY A 42 32.11 14.81 3.58
CA GLY A 42 33.10 13.77 3.91
C GLY A 42 33.07 12.52 3.01
N THR A 43 32.12 12.39 2.08
CA THR A 43 32.27 11.40 1.00
C THR A 43 33.51 11.74 0.17
N LYS A 44 34.23 10.73 -0.32
CA LYS A 44 35.36 10.96 -1.23
C LYS A 44 34.84 11.32 -2.63
N PRO A 45 35.58 12.12 -3.41
CA PRO A 45 35.20 12.40 -4.80
C PRO A 45 34.95 11.13 -5.61
N PHE A 46 33.86 11.11 -6.39
CA PHE A 46 33.45 9.94 -7.16
C PHE A 46 32.84 10.30 -8.51
N HIS A 47 32.87 9.31 -9.40
CA HIS A 47 32.15 9.31 -10.67
C HIS A 47 31.14 8.16 -10.66
N MET A 48 29.89 8.47 -10.94
CA MET A 48 28.81 7.50 -11.03
C MET A 48 28.10 7.64 -12.38
N LYS A 49 27.80 6.51 -13.02
CA LYS A 49 26.97 6.44 -14.23
C LYS A 49 25.92 5.37 -14.07
N ALA A 50 24.66 5.70 -14.34
CA ALA A 50 23.54 4.79 -14.33
C ALA A 50 22.77 4.81 -15.66
N VAL A 51 22.24 3.66 -16.05
CA VAL A 51 21.33 3.50 -17.18
C VAL A 51 19.93 3.23 -16.64
N VAL A 52 18.95 3.98 -17.14
CA VAL A 52 17.55 3.93 -16.71
C VAL A 52 16.70 3.32 -17.82
N ALA A 53 15.79 2.42 -17.47
CA ALA A 53 14.82 1.84 -18.38
C ALA A 53 13.51 1.49 -17.65
N PRO A 54 12.37 1.30 -18.35
CA PRO A 54 11.14 0.87 -17.72
C PRO A 54 11.32 -0.47 -16.99
N THR A 55 10.86 -0.58 -15.73
CA THR A 55 11.03 -1.79 -14.93
C THR A 55 10.32 -2.98 -15.57
N LYS A 56 9.09 -2.78 -16.04
CA LYS A 56 8.25 -3.86 -16.58
C LYS A 56 8.34 -3.90 -18.11
N ALA A 57 8.37 -5.11 -18.65
CA ALA A 57 8.35 -5.32 -20.10
C ALA A 57 7.10 -4.70 -20.77
N SER A 58 5.95 -4.72 -20.08
CA SER A 58 4.70 -4.10 -20.53
C SER A 58 4.77 -2.57 -20.63
N GLU A 59 5.72 -1.94 -19.93
CA GLU A 59 5.87 -0.48 -19.87
C GLU A 59 6.92 0.04 -20.84
N ARG A 60 7.56 -0.83 -21.64
CA ARG A 60 8.60 -0.44 -22.62
C ARG A 60 8.11 0.58 -23.66
N ALA A 61 6.82 0.56 -23.98
CA ALA A 61 6.21 1.53 -24.89
C ALA A 61 6.23 2.98 -24.36
N SER A 62 6.47 3.17 -23.05
CA SER A 62 6.60 4.51 -22.46
C SER A 62 7.87 5.25 -22.90
N ASN A 63 8.85 4.53 -23.46
CA ASN A 63 10.15 5.09 -23.86
C ASN A 63 10.90 5.84 -22.74
N ARG A 64 10.59 5.56 -21.46
CA ARG A 64 11.29 6.13 -20.30
C ARG A 64 12.67 5.50 -20.12
N THR A 65 13.58 5.85 -21.02
CA THR A 65 14.99 5.45 -20.98
C THR A 65 15.86 6.67 -20.75
N ALA A 66 16.90 6.55 -19.94
CA ALA A 66 17.85 7.64 -19.74
C ALA A 66 19.24 7.15 -19.36
N THR A 67 20.21 8.06 -19.43
CA THR A 67 21.50 7.94 -18.74
C THR A 67 21.59 9.05 -17.70
N VAL A 68 22.05 8.70 -16.49
CA VAL A 68 22.34 9.63 -15.40
C VAL A 68 23.83 9.51 -15.10
N GLU A 69 24.57 10.61 -15.19
CA GLU A 69 26.00 10.65 -14.92
C GLU A 69 26.32 11.77 -13.93
N ILE A 70 27.09 11.47 -12.88
CA ILE A 70 27.36 12.39 -11.78
C ILE A 70 28.86 12.34 -11.46
N TRP A 71 29.50 13.50 -11.49
CA TRP A 71 30.84 13.72 -10.96
C TRP A 71 30.69 14.55 -9.70
N TRP A 72 31.08 13.99 -8.57
CA TRP A 72 30.89 14.63 -7.27
C TRP A 72 32.25 14.84 -6.63
N ALA A 73 32.56 16.07 -6.22
CA ALA A 73 33.77 16.40 -5.47
C ALA A 73 33.45 16.83 -4.02
N ALA A 74 32.37 17.60 -3.84
CA ALA A 74 31.87 18.06 -2.55
C ALA A 74 30.36 18.38 -2.65
N PRO A 75 29.64 18.60 -1.53
CA PRO A 75 28.21 18.96 -1.55
C PRO A 75 27.89 20.21 -2.39
N ASP A 76 28.82 21.16 -2.44
CA ASP A 76 28.75 22.40 -3.21
C ASP A 76 29.67 22.37 -4.46
N ARG A 77 30.18 21.20 -4.86
CA ARG A 77 31.04 21.06 -6.03
C ARG A 77 30.81 19.76 -6.77
N TRP A 78 30.00 19.81 -7.82
CA TRP A 78 29.62 18.62 -8.59
C TRP A 78 29.14 18.99 -10.00
N ARG A 79 29.10 17.99 -10.87
CA ARG A 79 28.51 18.04 -12.21
C ARG A 79 27.55 16.88 -12.38
N ARG A 80 26.41 17.14 -13.01
CA ARG A 80 25.43 16.11 -13.38
C ARG A 80 25.08 16.25 -14.85
N GLU A 81 25.00 15.12 -15.52
CA GLU A 81 24.49 15.01 -16.88
C GLU A 81 23.32 14.03 -16.91
N LEU A 82 22.23 14.45 -17.54
CA LEU A 82 21.02 13.68 -17.74
C LEU A 82 20.74 13.62 -19.24
N HIS A 83 20.44 12.45 -19.76
CA HIS A 83 20.10 12.27 -21.16
C HIS A 83 18.93 11.29 -21.30
N SER A 84 17.78 11.76 -21.77
CA SER A 84 16.63 10.98 -22.21
C SER A 84 16.21 11.41 -23.62
N PRO A 85 15.34 10.64 -24.32
CA PRO A 85 14.87 10.99 -25.66
C PRO A 85 14.25 12.39 -25.77
N GLU A 86 13.57 12.86 -24.72
CA GLU A 86 12.83 14.12 -24.67
C GLU A 86 13.52 15.23 -23.87
N PHE A 87 14.59 14.93 -23.13
CA PHE A 87 15.24 15.89 -22.24
C PHE A 87 16.74 15.62 -22.08
N GLN A 88 17.53 16.69 -22.10
CA GLN A 88 18.94 16.64 -21.70
C GLN A 88 19.25 17.78 -20.74
N GLN A 89 20.08 17.51 -19.76
CA GLN A 89 20.57 18.53 -18.83
C GLN A 89 22.05 18.31 -18.55
N ILE A 90 22.81 19.40 -18.55
CA ILE A 90 24.11 19.48 -17.92
C ILE A 90 23.97 20.50 -16.79
N GLU A 91 24.32 20.12 -15.57
CA GLU A 91 24.28 20.98 -14.40
C GLU A 91 25.64 20.95 -13.72
N ILE A 92 26.15 22.12 -13.37
CA ILE A 92 27.43 22.30 -12.70
C ILE A 92 27.23 23.21 -11.50
N VAL A 93 27.67 22.75 -10.33
CA VAL A 93 27.72 23.51 -9.09
C VAL A 93 29.19 23.66 -8.68
N ASP A 94 29.61 24.90 -8.38
CA ASP A 94 30.96 25.24 -7.93
C ASP A 94 30.90 26.37 -6.88
N GLY A 95 30.80 25.95 -5.63
CA GLY A 95 30.53 26.82 -4.48
C GLY A 95 29.16 27.49 -4.60
N ALA A 96 29.15 28.83 -4.63
CA ALA A 96 27.93 29.62 -4.78
C ALA A 96 27.48 29.81 -6.23
N ARG A 97 28.23 29.27 -7.20
CA ARG A 97 27.90 29.37 -8.63
C ARG A 97 27.20 28.10 -9.08
N GLU A 98 26.13 28.29 -9.82
CA GLU A 98 25.36 27.23 -10.45
C GLU A 98 25.19 27.59 -11.92
N TRP A 99 25.40 26.61 -12.79
CA TRP A 99 25.15 26.73 -14.21
C TRP A 99 24.41 25.50 -14.71
N GLN A 100 23.47 25.71 -15.62
CA GLN A 100 22.75 24.63 -16.28
C GLN A 100 22.59 24.90 -17.76
N LYS A 101 22.74 23.87 -18.58
CA LYS A 101 22.25 23.83 -19.96
C LYS A 101 21.16 22.78 -20.05
N ASN A 102 19.99 23.18 -20.53
CA ASN A 102 18.83 22.32 -20.65
C ASN A 102 18.39 22.25 -22.11
N GLU A 103 18.23 21.05 -22.64
CA GLU A 103 17.59 20.79 -23.94
C GLU A 103 16.26 20.09 -23.69
N GLY A 104 15.16 20.84 -23.86
CA GLY A 104 13.80 20.40 -23.54
C GLY A 104 13.02 21.48 -22.78
N ASP A 105 11.70 21.46 -22.89
CA ASP A 105 10.82 22.45 -22.24
C ASP A 105 10.46 22.09 -20.78
N TYR A 106 10.70 20.84 -20.39
CA TYR A 106 10.22 20.21 -19.18
C TYR A 106 11.26 19.22 -18.64
N PHE A 107 11.51 19.20 -17.33
CA PHE A 107 12.34 18.17 -16.69
C PHE A 107 11.42 17.05 -16.19
N PRO A 108 11.41 15.87 -16.83
CA PRO A 108 10.52 14.78 -16.45
C PRO A 108 10.70 14.38 -14.99
N GLU A 109 9.59 14.27 -14.28
CA GLU A 109 9.61 14.06 -12.83
C GLU A 109 10.21 12.69 -12.49
N TRP A 110 9.89 11.66 -13.28
CA TRP A 110 10.50 10.33 -13.14
C TRP A 110 12.02 10.35 -13.26
N LEU A 111 12.58 11.21 -14.13
CA LEU A 111 14.03 11.32 -14.34
C LEU A 111 14.68 12.07 -13.17
N ARG A 112 14.02 13.13 -12.69
CA ARG A 112 14.43 13.89 -11.51
C ARG A 112 14.46 13.00 -10.27
N GLU A 113 13.38 12.26 -10.00
CA GLU A 113 13.27 11.36 -8.85
C GLU A 113 14.36 10.29 -8.86
N VAL A 114 14.60 9.63 -10.00
CA VAL A 114 15.69 8.65 -10.14
C VAL A 114 17.05 9.27 -9.90
N ALA A 115 17.33 10.44 -10.51
CA ALA A 115 18.62 11.10 -10.37
C ALA A 115 18.92 11.50 -8.91
N VAL A 116 17.91 11.92 -8.17
CA VAL A 116 18.00 12.20 -6.72
C VAL A 116 18.19 10.89 -5.95
N ALA A 117 17.33 9.90 -6.16
CA ALA A 117 17.34 8.64 -5.40
C ALA A 117 18.65 7.85 -5.53
N LEU A 118 19.40 8.01 -6.62
CA LEU A 118 20.71 7.37 -6.81
C LEU A 118 21.80 7.85 -5.82
N ILE A 119 21.75 9.11 -5.38
CA ILE A 119 22.79 9.69 -4.49
C ILE A 119 22.25 10.19 -3.16
N ASP A 120 20.95 10.48 -3.10
CA ASP A 120 20.25 10.99 -1.93
C ASP A 120 18.88 10.32 -1.80
N PRO A 121 18.83 9.12 -1.21
CA PRO A 121 17.62 8.33 -1.16
C PRO A 121 16.51 8.94 -0.30
N VAL A 122 16.84 9.92 0.58
CA VAL A 122 15.89 10.61 1.47
C VAL A 122 16.28 12.10 1.58
N PRO A 123 15.99 12.91 0.54
CA PRO A 123 16.54 14.27 0.37
C PRO A 123 16.02 15.31 1.38
N SER A 124 15.04 14.97 2.21
CA SER A 124 14.51 15.85 3.27
C SER A 124 14.38 15.06 4.57
N LEU A 125 15.49 14.47 5.01
CA LEU A 125 15.54 13.57 6.17
C LEU A 125 14.85 14.16 7.40
N ASP A 126 15.10 15.41 7.77
CA ASP A 126 14.48 15.98 8.98
C ASP A 126 12.95 16.12 8.85
N THR A 127 12.43 16.41 7.65
CA THR A 127 10.99 16.38 7.38
C THR A 127 10.43 14.96 7.51
N VAL A 128 11.14 13.95 6.99
CA VAL A 128 10.74 12.55 7.11
C VAL A 128 10.75 12.10 8.55
N LEU A 129 11.77 12.48 9.33
CA LEU A 129 11.85 12.16 10.75
C LEU A 129 10.70 12.76 11.54
N ALA A 130 10.30 14.00 11.24
CA ALA A 130 9.13 14.63 11.86
C ALA A 130 7.82 13.91 11.52
N GLN A 131 7.69 13.37 10.31
CA GLN A 131 6.53 12.58 9.89
C GLN A 131 6.51 11.19 10.53
N VAL A 132 7.67 10.56 10.68
CA VAL A 132 7.77 9.24 11.32
C VAL A 132 7.49 9.32 12.82
N ASP A 133 7.79 10.44 13.48
CA ASP A 133 7.50 10.63 14.90
C ASP A 133 5.99 10.53 15.21
N SER A 134 5.14 10.96 14.28
CA SER A 134 3.68 10.80 14.35
C SER A 134 3.15 9.58 13.57
N GLY A 135 4.04 8.82 12.94
CA GLY A 135 3.72 7.68 12.08
C GLY A 135 3.60 6.36 12.83
N GLU A 136 3.33 5.30 12.07
CA GLU A 136 3.28 3.94 12.56
C GLU A 136 4.58 3.19 12.22
N GLU A 137 5.15 2.47 13.20
CA GLU A 137 6.21 1.48 12.98
C GLU A 137 5.62 0.07 12.99
N LYS A 138 5.94 -0.72 11.96
CA LYS A 138 5.56 -2.13 11.82
C LYS A 138 6.79 -2.96 11.53
N LYS A 139 7.01 -4.00 12.34
CA LYS A 139 8.06 -5.00 12.08
C LYS A 139 7.49 -6.20 11.35
N LEU A 140 8.15 -6.62 10.27
CA LEU A 140 7.72 -7.75 9.47
C LEU A 140 8.91 -8.38 8.75
N MET A 141 9.05 -9.71 8.78
CA MET A 141 10.06 -10.45 7.99
C MET A 141 11.51 -9.92 8.14
N GLY A 142 11.86 -9.37 9.31
CA GLY A 142 13.18 -8.78 9.54
C GLY A 142 13.39 -7.39 8.93
N MET A 143 12.31 -6.66 8.63
CA MET A 143 12.36 -5.24 8.30
C MET A 143 11.45 -4.42 9.23
N SER A 144 11.89 -3.20 9.55
CA SER A 144 11.10 -2.15 10.19
C SER A 144 10.52 -1.24 9.10
N HIS A 145 9.20 -1.21 9.00
CA HIS A 145 8.42 -0.38 8.08
C HIS A 145 7.78 0.78 8.82
N PHE A 146 8.12 2.01 8.43
CA PHE A 146 7.58 3.24 8.95
C PHE A 146 6.60 3.81 7.93
N SER A 147 5.39 4.18 8.34
CA SER A 147 4.40 4.78 7.46
C SER A 147 3.72 5.97 8.11
N TRP A 148 3.42 7.00 7.31
CA TRP A 148 2.72 8.20 7.74
C TRP A 148 1.74 8.65 6.68
N MET A 149 0.83 9.55 7.06
CA MET A 149 -0.18 10.12 6.17
C MET A 149 0.11 11.59 5.95
N MET A 150 0.21 12.00 4.69
CA MET A 150 0.38 13.39 4.30
C MET A 150 -0.95 13.94 3.79
N MET A 151 -1.51 14.91 4.49
CA MET A 151 -2.78 15.52 4.08
C MET A 151 -2.61 16.41 2.86
N SER A 152 -3.57 16.37 1.96
CA SER A 152 -3.76 17.32 0.86
C SER A 152 -5.15 17.92 0.98
N SER A 153 -5.29 19.21 0.66
CA SER A 153 -6.56 19.91 0.78
C SER A 153 -6.69 20.99 -0.28
N ASN A 154 -7.88 21.13 -0.84
CA ASN A 154 -8.24 22.26 -1.69
C ASN A 154 -8.91 23.40 -0.91
N GLY A 155 -8.94 23.32 0.43
CA GLY A 155 -9.61 24.25 1.34
C GLY A 155 -11.05 23.89 1.69
N SER A 156 -11.70 22.99 0.93
CA SER A 156 -13.08 22.53 1.19
C SER A 156 -13.15 21.05 1.57
N VAL A 157 -12.30 20.22 0.96
CA VAL A 157 -12.16 18.80 1.25
C VAL A 157 -10.69 18.46 1.38
N GLU A 158 -10.42 17.40 2.16
CA GLU A 158 -9.08 16.88 2.36
C GLU A 158 -9.02 15.39 2.09
N LYS A 159 -7.85 14.93 1.65
CA LYS A 159 -7.55 13.51 1.53
C LYS A 159 -6.09 13.26 1.83
N ALA A 160 -5.84 12.19 2.56
CA ALA A 160 -4.51 11.76 2.92
C ALA A 160 -3.86 10.93 1.80
N MET A 161 -2.56 11.10 1.63
CA MET A 161 -1.71 10.28 0.78
C MET A 161 -0.60 9.66 1.63
N GLY A 162 -0.37 8.36 1.49
CA GLY A 162 0.63 7.65 2.28
C GLY A 162 2.06 8.03 1.89
N GLY A 163 2.94 8.09 2.89
CA GLY A 163 4.39 8.01 2.73
C GLY A 163 4.92 6.87 3.58
N ALA A 164 6.04 6.27 3.18
CA ALA A 164 6.63 5.19 3.96
C ALA A 164 8.12 5.01 3.70
N LEU A 165 8.76 4.30 4.62
CA LEU A 165 10.18 3.97 4.60
C LEU A 165 10.39 2.60 5.23
N ALA A 166 11.26 1.78 4.65
CA ALA A 166 11.60 0.45 5.15
C ALA A 166 13.11 0.30 5.39
N ILE A 167 13.46 -0.24 6.55
CA ILE A 167 14.83 -0.58 6.94
C ILE A 167 14.92 -2.08 7.16
N ASP A 168 15.97 -2.70 6.63
CA ASP A 168 16.33 -4.08 6.96
C ASP A 168 16.90 -4.14 8.39
N ASP A 169 16.29 -4.90 9.29
CA ASP A 169 16.65 -4.95 10.71
C ASP A 169 18.04 -5.56 10.95
N LYS A 170 18.53 -6.40 10.02
CA LYS A 170 19.83 -7.09 10.16
C LYS A 170 20.98 -6.21 9.72
N THR A 171 20.83 -5.56 8.58
CA THR A 171 21.88 -4.77 7.92
C THR A 171 21.80 -3.29 8.32
N GLY A 172 20.62 -2.84 8.75
CA GLY A 172 20.33 -1.43 9.04
C GLY A 172 20.40 -0.58 7.77
N LEU A 173 20.08 -1.17 6.61
CA LEU A 173 20.08 -0.49 5.31
C LEU A 173 18.66 -0.12 4.89
N LEU A 174 18.57 0.95 4.11
CA LEU A 174 17.33 1.37 3.49
C LEU A 174 16.95 0.38 2.38
N LEU A 175 15.74 -0.18 2.46
CA LEU A 175 15.19 -1.09 1.44
C LEU A 175 14.30 -0.33 0.45
N TYR A 176 13.52 0.61 0.97
CA TYR A 176 12.65 1.48 0.19
C TYR A 176 12.36 2.74 1.01
N GLY A 177 12.12 3.85 0.34
CA GLY A 177 11.58 5.07 0.93
C GLY A 177 10.79 5.83 -0.12
N GLY A 178 9.70 6.47 0.28
CA GLY A 178 8.90 7.29 -0.61
C GLY A 178 8.02 8.27 0.12
N GLY A 179 7.91 9.46 -0.43
CA GLY A 179 7.07 10.53 0.04
C GLY A 179 6.67 11.43 -1.11
N PHE A 180 6.29 12.66 -0.77
CA PHE A 180 5.85 13.61 -1.78
C PHE A 180 7.03 14.16 -2.59
N GLY A 181 7.10 13.82 -3.88
CA GLY A 181 8.16 14.26 -4.81
C GLY A 181 9.51 13.57 -4.58
N TRP A 182 9.52 12.37 -4.00
CA TRP A 182 10.71 11.53 -3.95
C TRP A 182 10.32 10.08 -3.65
N GLY A 183 11.07 9.13 -4.18
CA GLY A 183 10.96 7.75 -3.76
C GLY A 183 11.87 6.81 -4.51
N GLY A 184 12.15 5.67 -3.90
CA GLY A 184 12.92 4.60 -4.51
C GLY A 184 12.83 3.28 -3.74
N GLU A 185 12.97 2.17 -4.47
CA GLU A 185 13.33 0.85 -3.96
C GLU A 185 14.83 0.63 -4.21
N PHE A 186 15.58 0.29 -3.16
CA PHE A 186 17.03 0.25 -3.15
C PHE A 186 17.53 -1.19 -3.05
N LYS A 187 18.28 -1.64 -4.06
CA LYS A 187 18.72 -3.03 -4.17
C LYS A 187 20.21 -3.15 -4.41
N GLU A 188 20.71 -4.35 -4.12
CA GLU A 188 22.08 -4.77 -4.40
C GLU A 188 23.09 -3.79 -3.79
N PRO A 189 23.03 -3.54 -2.47
CA PRO A 189 23.90 -2.56 -1.84
C PRO A 189 25.36 -2.99 -1.97
N LYS A 190 26.22 -2.08 -2.45
CA LYS A 190 27.66 -2.27 -2.61
C LYS A 190 28.41 -1.29 -1.72
N ASN A 191 29.45 -1.77 -1.04
CA ASN A 191 30.29 -0.89 -0.25
C ASN A 191 31.12 0.03 -1.17
N PHE A 192 31.06 1.34 -0.92
CA PHE A 192 31.87 2.36 -1.56
C PHE A 192 32.25 3.41 -0.51
N HIS A 193 33.53 3.46 -0.14
CA HIS A 193 34.06 4.31 0.94
C HIS A 193 33.30 4.20 2.27
N GLY A 194 32.91 2.99 2.67
CA GLY A 194 32.19 2.77 3.93
C GLY A 194 30.69 3.07 3.85
N ARG A 195 30.18 3.52 2.70
CA ARG A 195 28.75 3.68 2.41
C ARG A 195 28.23 2.46 1.65
N MET A 196 26.96 2.13 1.84
CA MET A 196 26.29 1.01 1.17
C MET A 196 25.37 1.56 0.09
N VAL A 197 25.91 1.68 -1.12
CA VAL A 197 25.26 2.32 -2.26
C VAL A 197 24.43 1.29 -3.03
N ALA A 198 23.15 1.58 -3.25
CA ALA A 198 22.30 0.75 -4.11
C ALA A 198 22.86 0.70 -5.54
N GLN A 199 23.11 -0.50 -6.08
CA GLN A 199 23.49 -0.65 -7.48
C GLN A 199 22.27 -0.65 -8.41
N THR A 200 21.09 -0.88 -7.85
CA THR A 200 19.81 -0.89 -8.56
C THR A 200 18.81 -0.05 -7.78
N VAL A 201 18.24 0.97 -8.43
CA VAL A 201 17.20 1.84 -7.86
C VAL A 201 15.95 1.75 -8.74
N ARG A 202 14.79 1.46 -8.15
CA ARG A 202 13.50 1.56 -8.85
C ARG A 202 12.73 2.76 -8.35
N SER A 203 12.14 3.55 -9.23
CA SER A 203 11.44 4.78 -8.87
C SER A 203 10.27 5.07 -9.82
N GLY A 204 9.38 5.97 -9.41
CA GLY A 204 8.11 6.26 -10.07
C GLY A 204 7.00 5.26 -9.72
N SER A 205 5.75 5.67 -9.95
CA SER A 205 4.56 4.88 -9.57
C SER A 205 3.94 4.11 -10.75
N SER A 206 3.87 4.72 -11.92
CA SER A 206 3.40 4.11 -13.16
C SER A 206 3.60 5.04 -14.37
N PRO A 207 4.39 4.68 -15.39
CA PRO A 207 5.29 3.52 -15.42
C PRO A 207 6.49 3.68 -14.48
N GLU A 208 6.85 2.59 -13.82
CA GLU A 208 8.02 2.53 -12.94
C GLU A 208 9.29 2.36 -13.78
N VAL A 209 10.38 2.99 -13.37
CA VAL A 209 11.69 2.88 -14.02
C VAL A 209 12.70 2.25 -13.08
N THR A 210 13.65 1.51 -13.65
CA THR A 210 14.81 0.95 -12.96
C THR A 210 16.08 1.61 -13.47
N ALA A 211 16.85 2.20 -12.56
CA ALA A 211 18.20 2.67 -12.79
C ALA A 211 19.21 1.61 -12.33
N GLN A 212 20.10 1.20 -13.23
CA GLN A 212 21.22 0.32 -12.95
C GLN A 212 22.51 1.14 -12.94
N VAL A 213 23.22 1.16 -11.82
CA VAL A 213 24.57 1.72 -11.72
C VAL A 213 25.53 0.84 -12.52
N THR A 214 26.19 1.44 -13.51
CA THR A 214 27.14 0.78 -14.42
C THR A 214 28.59 1.20 -14.14
N VAL A 215 28.79 2.40 -13.59
CA VAL A 215 30.08 2.93 -13.14
C VAL A 215 29.89 3.53 -11.76
N LEU A 216 30.80 3.21 -10.83
CA LEU A 216 30.92 3.84 -9.52
C LEU A 216 32.38 3.71 -9.07
N ASP A 217 33.17 4.75 -9.35
CA ASP A 217 34.61 4.76 -9.15
C ASP A 217 35.08 6.05 -8.46
N ASP A 218 36.31 6.05 -7.95
CA ASP A 218 36.97 7.25 -7.44
C ASP A 218 37.16 8.28 -8.55
N LEU A 219 36.82 9.55 -8.27
CA LEU A 219 37.12 10.65 -9.19
C LEU A 219 38.57 11.09 -9.01
N LYS A 220 39.47 10.50 -9.80
CA LYS A 220 40.90 10.80 -9.79
C LYS A 220 41.22 11.93 -10.76
N ASP A 221 41.96 12.92 -10.28
CA ASP A 221 42.51 14.03 -11.08
C ASP A 221 41.49 14.66 -12.04
N PRO A 222 40.34 15.16 -11.54
CA PRO A 222 39.32 15.74 -12.41
C PRO A 222 39.93 16.88 -13.23
N ALA A 223 39.56 16.94 -14.52
CA ALA A 223 39.98 18.03 -15.39
C ALA A 223 39.65 19.39 -14.73
N PRO A 224 40.54 20.41 -14.80
CA PRO A 224 40.35 21.68 -14.09
C PRO A 224 39.03 22.38 -14.41
N ASP A 225 38.47 22.13 -15.59
CA ASP A 225 37.23 22.72 -16.10
C ASP A 225 35.98 21.85 -15.88
N LEU A 226 36.11 20.64 -15.31
CA LEU A 226 34.97 19.74 -15.08
C LEU A 226 33.86 20.39 -14.26
N PHE A 227 34.24 21.23 -13.29
CA PHE A 227 33.35 21.94 -12.38
C PHE A 227 33.29 23.45 -12.66
N ASP A 228 33.82 23.94 -13.78
CA ASP A 228 33.90 25.39 -14.01
C ASP A 228 32.54 25.96 -14.46
N ALA A 229 31.71 26.36 -13.50
CA ALA A 229 30.42 27.00 -13.75
C ALA A 229 30.55 28.42 -14.39
N ALA A 230 31.75 29.01 -14.43
CA ALA A 230 31.96 30.37 -14.95
C ALA A 230 32.25 30.43 -16.46
N LYS A 231 32.76 29.34 -17.04
CA LYS A 231 33.02 29.24 -18.48
C LYS A 231 31.77 29.02 -19.33
N ALA A 232 30.68 28.68 -18.69
CA ALA A 232 29.54 28.14 -19.37
C ALA A 232 28.64 29.29 -19.85
N GLU A 233 28.35 29.29 -21.17
CA GLU A 233 27.74 30.40 -21.91
C GLU A 233 26.35 30.83 -21.37
N ASN A 234 25.81 31.96 -21.87
CA ASN A 234 24.64 32.77 -21.47
C ASN A 234 23.26 32.05 -21.26
N ASP A 235 23.21 30.77 -20.92
CA ASP A 235 21.97 30.05 -20.62
C ASP A 235 21.62 30.24 -19.13
N VAL A 236 20.92 31.34 -18.83
CA VAL A 236 20.75 31.86 -17.44
C VAL A 236 19.50 31.34 -16.73
N GLN A 237 18.64 30.56 -17.39
CA GLN A 237 17.43 30.05 -16.74
C GLN A 237 17.64 28.66 -16.14
N LEU A 238 18.08 28.63 -14.89
CA LEU A 238 18.11 27.43 -14.06
C LEU A 238 16.72 26.79 -14.03
N LEU A 239 16.65 25.53 -14.44
CA LEU A 239 15.44 24.73 -14.34
C LEU A 239 15.35 24.20 -12.90
N LYS A 240 14.63 24.96 -12.07
CA LYS A 240 14.31 24.56 -10.70
C LYS A 240 12.97 23.85 -10.65
N THR A 241 12.90 22.81 -9.82
CA THR A 241 11.65 22.15 -9.44
C THR A 241 11.42 22.39 -7.96
N LEU A 242 10.28 23.00 -7.62
CA LEU A 242 9.90 23.26 -6.23
C LEU A 242 8.75 22.36 -5.80
N THR A 243 8.83 21.87 -4.57
CA THR A 243 7.70 21.21 -3.92
C THR A 243 6.83 22.27 -3.25
N VAL A 244 5.57 22.40 -3.67
CA VAL A 244 4.64 23.44 -3.20
C VAL A 244 3.37 22.79 -2.68
N ASP A 245 2.86 23.27 -1.55
CA ASP A 245 1.58 22.81 -1.01
C ASP A 245 0.40 23.15 -1.94
N GLU A 246 -0.64 22.32 -1.93
CA GLU A 246 -1.79 22.47 -2.82
C GLU A 246 -2.48 23.85 -2.70
N PRO A 247 -2.78 24.39 -1.49
CA PRO A 247 -3.34 25.73 -1.35
C PRO A 247 -2.49 26.82 -2.00
N THR A 248 -1.16 26.74 -1.89
CA THR A 248 -0.26 27.70 -2.53
C THR A 248 -0.28 27.58 -4.06
N LEU A 249 -0.24 26.36 -4.63
CA LEU A 249 -0.36 26.20 -6.09
C LEU A 249 -1.73 26.70 -6.61
N ARG A 250 -2.82 26.45 -5.89
CA ARG A 250 -4.18 26.83 -6.30
C ARG A 250 -4.40 28.33 -6.42
N LYS A 251 -3.59 29.16 -5.73
CA LYS A 251 -3.62 30.63 -5.92
C LYS A 251 -3.32 31.02 -7.38
N ASN A 252 -2.61 30.17 -8.11
CA ASN A 252 -2.26 30.38 -9.50
C ASN A 252 -3.23 29.68 -10.47
N LEU A 253 -4.21 28.91 -10.00
CA LEU A 253 -5.12 28.17 -10.87
C LEU A 253 -5.97 29.14 -11.72
N LEU A 254 -5.88 29.03 -13.04
CA LEU A 254 -6.76 29.76 -13.94
C LEU A 254 -8.18 29.17 -13.91
N PRO A 255 -9.22 29.94 -14.27
CA PRO A 255 -10.58 29.41 -14.34
C PRO A 255 -10.65 28.14 -15.17
N ALA A 256 -11.15 27.07 -14.55
CA ALA A 256 -11.38 25.77 -15.18
C ALA A 256 -12.87 25.41 -15.05
N GLY A 257 -13.37 24.57 -15.96
CA GLY A 257 -14.71 24.00 -15.85
C GLY A 257 -14.85 23.06 -14.64
N ALA A 258 -16.02 22.46 -14.50
CA ALA A 258 -16.20 21.34 -13.57
C ALA A 258 -15.74 20.01 -14.21
N PRO A 259 -15.22 19.05 -13.42
CA PRO A 259 -14.96 17.71 -13.91
C PRO A 259 -16.25 17.05 -14.40
N ALA A 260 -16.19 16.37 -15.54
CA ALA A 260 -17.27 15.56 -16.07
C ALA A 260 -17.18 14.14 -15.49
N TRP A 261 -17.84 13.89 -14.37
CA TRP A 261 -17.79 12.57 -13.74
C TRP A 261 -18.66 11.54 -14.48
N PRO A 262 -18.16 10.31 -14.70
CA PRO A 262 -18.97 9.26 -15.30
C PRO A 262 -20.02 8.77 -14.31
N PRO A 263 -21.20 8.32 -14.77
CA PRO A 263 -22.15 7.66 -13.89
C PRO A 263 -21.56 6.32 -13.43
N LEU A 264 -21.74 5.97 -12.16
CA LEU A 264 -21.17 4.75 -11.59
C LEU A 264 -22.29 3.81 -11.11
N PRO A 265 -22.25 2.52 -11.50
CA PRO A 265 -23.21 1.55 -10.99
C PRO A 265 -22.99 1.26 -9.50
N ASP A 266 -21.73 1.17 -9.08
CA ASP A 266 -21.28 0.65 -7.79
C ASP A 266 -20.27 1.55 -7.07
N GLY A 267 -20.07 1.27 -5.78
CA GLY A 267 -19.13 1.96 -4.90
C GLY A 267 -19.63 3.31 -4.39
N PRO A 268 -18.80 4.05 -3.64
CA PRO A 268 -19.13 5.39 -3.16
C PRO A 268 -19.46 6.33 -4.33
N ARG A 269 -20.62 6.99 -4.26
CA ARG A 269 -21.09 7.93 -5.29
C ARG A 269 -20.68 9.38 -5.01
N GLU A 270 -20.14 9.62 -3.84
CA GLU A 270 -19.55 10.89 -3.46
C GLU A 270 -18.32 10.60 -2.61
N GLY A 271 -17.37 11.53 -2.61
CA GLY A 271 -16.13 11.37 -1.88
C GLY A 271 -15.07 12.32 -2.38
N VAL A 272 -13.82 11.97 -2.11
CA VAL A 272 -12.66 12.79 -2.41
C VAL A 272 -11.62 11.93 -3.12
N LEU A 273 -10.88 12.55 -4.04
CA LEU A 273 -9.65 12.00 -4.59
C LEU A 273 -8.49 12.97 -4.39
N THR A 274 -7.26 12.45 -4.36
CA THR A 274 -6.03 13.24 -4.40
C THR A 274 -4.98 12.57 -5.28
N THR A 275 -4.10 13.37 -5.87
CA THR A 275 -2.96 12.91 -6.67
C THR A 275 -1.83 13.93 -6.62
N ALA A 276 -0.59 13.47 -6.77
CA ALA A 276 0.52 14.37 -7.07
C ALA A 276 0.46 14.78 -8.55
N VAL A 277 0.89 16.00 -8.84
CA VAL A 277 0.99 16.57 -10.18
C VAL A 277 2.30 17.31 -10.33
N THR A 278 2.82 17.32 -11.56
CA THR A 278 3.94 18.18 -11.94
C THR A 278 3.46 19.22 -12.94
N VAL A 279 3.64 20.49 -12.61
CA VAL A 279 3.27 21.65 -13.40
C VAL A 279 4.55 22.29 -13.96
N ASP A 280 4.61 22.49 -15.27
CA ASP A 280 5.78 23.10 -15.92
C ASP A 280 5.85 24.62 -15.69
N ARG A 281 6.93 25.24 -16.20
CA ARG A 281 7.19 26.68 -16.12
C ARG A 281 6.14 27.53 -16.83
N ALA A 282 5.36 26.95 -17.75
CA ALA A 282 4.26 27.63 -18.42
C ALA A 282 2.92 27.48 -17.68
N GLY A 283 2.90 26.75 -16.56
CA GLY A 283 1.72 26.48 -15.76
C GLY A 283 0.86 25.33 -16.30
N LYS A 284 1.40 24.47 -17.17
CA LYS A 284 0.68 23.30 -17.70
C LYS A 284 0.97 22.06 -16.87
N VAL A 285 -0.07 21.26 -16.58
CA VAL A 285 0.10 19.94 -15.96
C VAL A 285 0.76 18.98 -16.95
N ARG A 286 1.93 18.43 -16.60
CA ARG A 286 2.73 17.52 -17.42
C ARG A 286 2.61 16.08 -16.97
N GLU A 287 2.67 15.86 -15.66
CA GLU A 287 2.59 14.53 -15.07
C GLU A 287 1.50 14.50 -13.99
N ILE A 288 0.81 13.36 -13.91
CA ILE A 288 -0.21 13.06 -12.90
C ILE A 288 0.14 11.69 -12.37
N ASP A 289 0.39 11.63 -11.07
CA ASP A 289 0.76 10.41 -10.37
C ASP A 289 -0.47 9.48 -10.18
N THR A 290 -0.32 8.47 -9.33
CA THR A 290 -1.39 7.57 -8.92
C THR A 290 -2.45 8.35 -8.17
N ILE A 291 -3.69 8.21 -8.63
CA ILE A 291 -4.86 8.84 -8.02
C ILE A 291 -5.33 7.95 -6.86
N VAL A 292 -5.31 8.50 -5.65
CA VAL A 292 -5.92 7.90 -4.46
C VAL A 292 -7.35 8.43 -4.36
N SER A 293 -8.36 7.56 -4.46
CA SER A 293 -9.77 7.97 -4.56
C SER A 293 -10.68 7.12 -3.67
N ASP A 294 -11.75 7.72 -3.14
CA ASP A 294 -12.87 6.99 -2.54
C ASP A 294 -13.72 6.25 -3.59
N ASN A 295 -13.43 6.41 -4.88
CA ASN A 295 -13.91 5.50 -5.90
C ASN A 295 -12.88 5.44 -7.04
N PRO A 296 -12.15 4.33 -7.23
CA PRO A 296 -11.13 4.26 -8.29
C PRO A 296 -11.72 4.31 -9.71
N ALA A 297 -13.02 4.04 -9.88
CA ALA A 297 -13.67 4.07 -11.20
C ALA A 297 -13.75 5.48 -11.82
N ILE A 298 -13.53 6.55 -11.04
CA ILE A 298 -13.46 7.93 -11.57
C ILE A 298 -12.05 8.39 -11.93
N ALA A 299 -11.03 7.55 -11.77
CA ALA A 299 -9.63 7.96 -11.92
C ALA A 299 -9.31 8.50 -13.33
N ASP A 300 -9.89 7.93 -14.39
CA ASP A 300 -9.63 8.39 -15.75
C ASP A 300 -10.26 9.76 -16.03
N ALA A 301 -11.52 9.96 -15.64
CA ALA A 301 -12.18 11.27 -15.73
C ALA A 301 -11.47 12.34 -14.89
N ALA A 302 -11.01 11.97 -13.69
CA ALA A 302 -10.19 12.85 -12.85
C ALA A 302 -8.88 13.22 -13.55
N ARG A 303 -8.19 12.25 -14.15
CA ARG A 303 -6.92 12.47 -14.86
C ARG A 303 -7.11 13.38 -16.07
N GLU A 304 -8.16 13.19 -16.86
CA GLU A 304 -8.49 14.07 -17.98
C GLU A 304 -8.76 15.51 -17.52
N PHE A 305 -9.58 15.66 -16.48
CA PHE A 305 -9.87 16.97 -15.92
C PHE A 305 -8.63 17.67 -15.37
N ILE A 306 -7.83 16.97 -14.55
CA ILE A 306 -6.60 17.52 -13.96
C ILE A 306 -5.60 17.90 -15.06
N ARG A 307 -5.47 17.08 -16.11
CA ARG A 307 -4.59 17.40 -17.26
C ARG A 307 -5.04 18.66 -18.01
N SER A 308 -6.33 18.97 -18.01
CA SER A 308 -6.87 20.18 -18.62
C SER A 308 -6.68 21.45 -17.79
N MET A 309 -6.29 21.32 -16.50
CA MET A 309 -6.01 22.48 -15.66
C MET A 309 -4.80 23.25 -16.17
N HIS A 310 -4.89 24.58 -16.07
CA HIS A 310 -3.82 25.50 -16.38
C HIS A 310 -3.63 26.45 -15.21
N PHE A 311 -2.38 26.73 -14.88
CA PHE A 311 -1.98 27.64 -13.82
C PHE A 311 -1.28 28.85 -14.44
N GLN A 312 -1.28 29.97 -13.75
CA GLN A 312 -0.28 31.00 -13.98
C GLN A 312 1.10 30.42 -13.65
N PRO A 313 2.14 30.72 -14.44
CA PRO A 313 3.51 30.33 -14.13
C PRO A 313 3.84 30.58 -12.66
N TYR A 314 4.32 29.55 -11.97
CA TYR A 314 4.80 29.72 -10.61
C TYR A 314 6.17 30.37 -10.64
N VAL A 315 6.34 31.48 -9.91
CA VAL A 315 7.53 32.33 -9.99
C VAL A 315 8.29 32.26 -8.67
N ASP A 316 9.57 31.88 -8.73
CA ASP A 316 10.52 31.99 -7.63
C ASP A 316 11.58 33.04 -7.99
N ASN A 317 11.72 34.08 -7.16
CA ASN A 317 12.66 35.19 -7.38
C ASN A 317 12.56 35.84 -8.78
N GLY A 318 11.33 35.97 -9.30
CA GLY A 318 11.08 36.56 -10.62
C GLY A 318 11.27 35.61 -11.81
N VAL A 319 11.68 34.35 -11.56
CA VAL A 319 11.90 33.33 -12.60
C VAL A 319 10.81 32.26 -12.54
N PRO A 320 10.15 31.92 -13.66
CA PRO A 320 9.25 30.78 -13.72
C PRO A 320 9.94 29.44 -13.43
N VAL A 321 9.35 28.64 -12.55
CA VAL A 321 9.90 27.34 -12.12
C VAL A 321 8.89 26.20 -12.31
N GLN A 322 9.39 24.98 -12.38
CA GLN A 322 8.56 23.77 -12.34
C GLN A 322 8.09 23.53 -10.90
N VAL A 323 6.88 23.01 -10.74
CA VAL A 323 6.29 22.73 -9.43
C VAL A 323 5.81 21.29 -9.34
N VAL A 324 6.16 20.61 -8.27
CA VAL A 324 5.51 19.38 -7.81
C VAL A 324 4.53 19.78 -6.72
N SER A 325 3.24 19.52 -6.95
CA SER A 325 2.18 19.80 -5.97
C SER A 325 1.18 18.63 -5.93
N ARG A 326 0.07 18.84 -5.21
CA ARG A 326 -1.04 17.90 -5.15
C ARG A 326 -2.31 18.57 -5.63
N ILE A 327 -3.26 17.75 -6.10
CA ILE A 327 -4.60 18.19 -6.48
C ILE A 327 -5.62 17.27 -5.82
N THR A 328 -6.47 17.86 -5.00
CA THR A 328 -7.57 17.22 -4.29
C THR A 328 -8.91 17.69 -4.86
N LEU A 329 -9.76 16.75 -5.25
CA LEU A 329 -11.07 17.04 -5.84
C LEU A 329 -12.17 16.28 -5.12
N PRO A 330 -13.27 16.95 -4.73
CA PRO A 330 -14.49 16.24 -4.39
C PRO A 330 -15.11 15.69 -5.68
N PHE A 331 -15.78 14.56 -5.57
CA PHE A 331 -16.62 14.04 -6.64
C PHE A 331 -18.02 13.75 -6.12
N LYS A 332 -18.98 13.85 -7.03
CA LYS A 332 -20.35 13.37 -6.85
C LYS A 332 -20.82 12.86 -8.20
N VAL A 333 -21.28 11.62 -8.24
CA VAL A 333 -21.73 10.94 -9.45
C VAL A 333 -23.15 10.46 -9.33
N ASP A 334 -23.83 10.41 -10.47
CA ASP A 334 -25.14 9.81 -10.57
C ASP A 334 -25.02 8.30 -10.78
N ARG A 335 -26.07 7.58 -10.37
CA ARG A 335 -26.25 6.18 -10.75
C ARG A 335 -26.84 6.13 -12.16
N PRO A 336 -26.33 5.27 -13.06
CA PRO A 336 -26.97 5.10 -14.36
C PRO A 336 -28.44 4.67 -14.20
N ALA A 337 -29.33 5.22 -15.04
CA ALA A 337 -30.75 4.87 -15.00
C ALA A 337 -30.96 3.37 -15.25
N GLY A 338 -31.88 2.75 -14.51
CA GLY A 338 -32.17 1.31 -14.62
C GLY A 338 -31.16 0.40 -13.92
N VAL A 339 -30.07 0.93 -13.36
CA VAL A 339 -29.19 0.16 -12.47
C VAL A 339 -29.86 0.04 -11.11
N GLU A 340 -29.89 -1.19 -10.62
CA GLU A 340 -30.48 -1.52 -9.34
C GLU A 340 -29.83 -0.76 -8.17
N VAL A 341 -30.64 -0.44 -7.17
CA VAL A 341 -30.17 0.18 -5.93
C VAL A 341 -29.75 -0.93 -4.96
N LEU A 342 -28.43 -1.15 -4.86
CA LEU A 342 -27.83 -1.92 -3.78
C LEU A 342 -27.38 -0.99 -2.65
N GLU A 343 -27.37 -1.52 -1.43
CA GLU A 343 -26.83 -0.88 -0.23
C GLU A 343 -25.29 -0.87 -0.27
N SER A 344 -24.64 -0.29 0.74
CA SER A 344 -23.18 -0.32 0.87
C SER A 344 -22.65 -1.72 1.16
N ALA A 345 -21.40 -2.01 0.79
CA ALA A 345 -20.72 -3.24 1.16
C ALA A 345 -20.63 -3.36 2.69
N ARG A 346 -20.42 -2.24 3.41
CA ARG A 346 -20.51 -2.20 4.87
C ARG A 346 -21.86 -2.68 5.40
N PHE A 347 -22.98 -2.25 4.79
CA PHE A 347 -24.31 -2.70 5.20
C PHE A 347 -24.45 -4.22 5.12
N TYR A 348 -24.01 -4.83 4.01
CA TYR A 348 -24.07 -6.28 3.84
C TYR A 348 -23.12 -7.01 4.79
N PHE A 349 -21.93 -6.48 5.06
CA PHE A 349 -21.01 -7.06 6.04
C PHE A 349 -21.55 -6.99 7.47
N ASP A 350 -22.11 -5.86 7.88
CA ASP A 350 -22.67 -5.69 9.23
C ASP A 350 -23.93 -6.54 9.42
N GLY A 351 -24.81 -6.59 8.41
CA GLY A 351 -25.98 -7.46 8.40
C GLY A 351 -25.59 -8.94 8.46
N GLY A 352 -24.68 -9.37 7.58
CA GLY A 352 -24.19 -10.75 7.55
C GLY A 352 -23.50 -11.18 8.83
N ARG A 353 -22.75 -10.28 9.50
CA ARG A 353 -22.20 -10.55 10.83
C ARG A 353 -23.28 -10.86 11.85
N LYS A 354 -24.23 -9.94 12.00
CA LYS A 354 -25.32 -10.04 12.99
C LYS A 354 -26.19 -11.27 12.77
N LEU A 355 -26.38 -11.68 11.51
CA LEU A 355 -27.25 -12.80 11.15
C LEU A 355 -26.57 -14.16 11.11
N SER A 356 -25.24 -14.23 10.96
CA SER A 356 -24.53 -15.50 10.75
C SER A 356 -23.46 -15.81 11.80
N PHE A 357 -23.15 -14.88 12.71
CA PHE A 357 -22.07 -15.06 13.68
C PHE A 357 -22.54 -14.72 15.10
N PRO A 358 -22.52 -15.70 16.03
CA PRO A 358 -23.07 -15.53 17.38
C PRO A 358 -22.35 -14.43 18.17
N ALA A 359 -21.08 -14.25 17.84
CA ALA A 359 -20.16 -13.28 18.39
C ALA A 359 -20.48 -11.81 18.06
N ALA A 360 -21.37 -11.54 17.10
CA ALA A 360 -21.73 -10.18 16.64
C ALA A 360 -23.03 -9.64 17.28
N GLY A 361 -23.74 -10.46 18.05
CA GLY A 361 -24.95 -10.05 18.76
C GLY A 361 -24.70 -9.74 20.22
N THR A 362 -25.69 -9.14 20.90
CA THR A 362 -25.73 -9.02 22.37
C THR A 362 -26.23 -10.31 23.04
N GLY A 363 -25.90 -11.47 22.43
CA GLY A 363 -26.36 -12.77 22.90
C GLY A 363 -25.74 -13.16 24.24
N PRO A 364 -26.26 -14.21 24.90
CA PRO A 364 -25.61 -14.74 26.10
C PRO A 364 -24.24 -15.35 25.75
N PRO A 365 -23.31 -15.44 26.73
CA PRO A 365 -22.07 -16.19 26.58
C PRO A 365 -22.32 -17.59 26.00
N TYR A 366 -21.41 -18.05 25.13
CA TYR A 366 -21.55 -19.34 24.46
C TYR A 366 -20.22 -20.09 24.34
N VAL A 367 -20.32 -21.39 24.15
CA VAL A 367 -19.23 -22.24 23.65
C VAL A 367 -19.72 -22.92 22.37
N LEU A 368 -19.02 -22.67 21.27
CA LEU A 368 -19.20 -23.37 20.01
C LEU A 368 -18.08 -24.38 19.84
N GLU A 369 -18.43 -25.62 19.53
CA GLU A 369 -17.48 -26.68 19.20
C GLU A 369 -17.74 -27.20 17.78
N ALA A 370 -16.67 -27.31 17.00
CA ALA A 370 -16.68 -27.87 15.67
C ALA A 370 -15.53 -28.85 15.47
N SER A 371 -15.72 -29.82 14.57
CA SER A 371 -14.63 -30.64 14.05
C SER A 371 -14.32 -30.21 12.62
N PHE A 372 -13.07 -30.38 12.20
CA PHE A 372 -12.74 -30.21 10.78
C PHE A 372 -11.83 -31.33 10.29
N GLN A 373 -12.01 -31.75 9.05
CA GLN A 373 -11.16 -32.76 8.41
C GLN A 373 -10.29 -32.08 7.35
N ALA A 374 -8.97 -32.29 7.40
CA ALA A 374 -8.04 -31.74 6.41
C ALA A 374 -6.81 -32.63 6.22
N ARG A 375 -6.19 -32.55 5.04
CA ARG A 375 -4.92 -33.26 4.77
C ARG A 375 -3.76 -32.47 5.36
N THR A 376 -3.05 -33.03 6.32
CA THR A 376 -1.86 -32.42 6.93
C THR A 376 -0.67 -32.40 5.97
N LYS A 377 0.40 -31.69 6.34
CA LYS A 377 1.68 -31.67 5.61
C LYS A 377 2.29 -33.07 5.48
N GLY A 378 1.96 -33.99 6.38
CA GLY A 378 2.32 -35.41 6.29
C GLY A 378 1.56 -36.19 5.22
N GLY A 379 0.56 -35.57 4.57
CA GLY A 379 -0.29 -36.20 3.57
C GLY A 379 -1.43 -37.04 4.14
N THR A 380 -1.54 -37.15 5.47
CA THR A 380 -2.60 -37.87 6.18
C THR A 380 -3.85 -37.00 6.30
N LEU A 381 -5.03 -37.60 6.10
CA LEU A 381 -6.29 -36.96 6.44
C LEU A 381 -6.48 -37.08 7.96
N GLU A 382 -6.57 -35.95 8.65
CA GLU A 382 -6.74 -35.91 10.10
C GLU A 382 -7.95 -35.06 10.48
N THR A 383 -8.53 -35.39 11.64
CA THR A 383 -9.63 -34.62 12.24
C THR A 383 -9.06 -33.67 13.29
N GLY A 384 -9.22 -32.38 13.04
CA GLY A 384 -8.96 -31.30 13.99
C GLY A 384 -10.20 -30.89 14.79
N LYS A 385 -9.97 -30.07 15.81
CA LYS A 385 -11.00 -29.48 16.68
C LYS A 385 -10.94 -27.96 16.61
N TYR A 386 -12.09 -27.31 16.56
CA TYR A 386 -12.27 -25.88 16.72
C TYR A 386 -13.16 -25.59 17.94
N VAL A 387 -12.77 -24.63 18.77
CA VAL A 387 -13.55 -24.15 19.93
C VAL A 387 -13.59 -22.62 19.90
N ASP A 388 -14.78 -22.04 20.04
CA ASP A 388 -15.01 -20.61 20.24
C ASP A 388 -15.76 -20.39 21.56
N SER A 389 -15.02 -19.93 22.56
CA SER A 389 -15.53 -19.56 23.88
C SER A 389 -15.73 -18.04 23.90
N TRP A 390 -16.97 -17.60 23.99
CA TRP A 390 -17.31 -16.18 23.91
C TRP A 390 -18.07 -15.74 25.16
N LYS A 391 -17.60 -14.67 25.81
CA LYS A 391 -18.24 -14.02 26.97
C LYS A 391 -18.71 -12.60 26.62
N SER A 392 -17.89 -11.85 25.90
CA SER A 392 -18.20 -10.49 25.43
C SER A 392 -17.31 -10.07 24.25
N GLU A 393 -17.49 -8.86 23.70
CA GLU A 393 -16.59 -8.31 22.68
C GLU A 393 -15.14 -8.12 23.16
N THR A 394 -14.95 -7.98 24.47
CA THR A 394 -13.65 -7.80 25.12
C THR A 394 -13.13 -9.08 25.78
N GLU A 395 -13.92 -10.15 25.82
CA GLU A 395 -13.58 -11.42 26.46
C GLU A 395 -14.01 -12.61 25.60
N TRP A 396 -13.05 -13.18 24.86
CA TRP A 396 -13.30 -14.33 24.00
C TRP A 396 -12.02 -15.09 23.69
N ARG A 397 -12.15 -16.38 23.36
CA ARG A 397 -11.05 -17.26 22.96
C ARG A 397 -11.48 -18.19 21.84
N ARG A 398 -10.65 -18.28 20.81
CA ARG A 398 -10.78 -19.20 19.69
C ARG A 398 -9.55 -20.07 19.59
N GLU A 399 -9.77 -21.36 19.41
CA GLU A 399 -8.71 -22.33 19.30
C GLU A 399 -9.00 -23.32 18.17
N ALA A 400 -8.02 -23.59 17.33
CA ALA A 400 -8.01 -24.74 16.44
C ALA A 400 -6.79 -25.62 16.69
N THR A 401 -7.00 -26.93 16.67
CA THR A 401 -5.95 -27.95 16.79
C THR A 401 -6.09 -28.99 15.69
N ILE A 402 -4.96 -29.47 15.16
CA ILE A 402 -4.88 -30.65 14.28
C ILE A 402 -3.48 -31.27 14.42
N GLY A 403 -3.40 -32.58 14.67
CA GLY A 403 -2.14 -33.24 15.00
C GLY A 403 -1.42 -32.55 16.16
N SER A 404 -0.17 -32.16 15.94
CA SER A 404 0.65 -31.37 16.89
C SER A 404 0.57 -29.85 16.66
N SER A 405 -0.31 -29.39 15.77
CA SER A 405 -0.45 -27.98 15.43
C SER A 405 -1.61 -27.34 16.16
N ARG A 406 -1.43 -26.08 16.54
CA ARG A 406 -2.36 -25.33 17.37
C ARG A 406 -2.32 -23.85 17.02
N CYS A 407 -3.49 -23.23 16.96
CA CYS A 407 -3.62 -21.78 16.83
C CYS A 407 -4.65 -21.28 17.84
N ILE A 408 -4.26 -20.33 18.68
CA ILE A 408 -5.12 -19.65 19.64
C ILE A 408 -5.17 -18.16 19.30
N ARG A 409 -6.37 -17.59 19.32
CA ARG A 409 -6.60 -16.14 19.38
C ARG A 409 -7.49 -15.86 20.58
N SER A 410 -7.13 -14.88 21.39
CA SER A 410 -7.89 -14.54 22.58
C SER A 410 -7.87 -13.05 22.86
N ARG A 411 -8.91 -12.55 23.52
CA ARG A 411 -8.99 -11.19 24.04
C ARG A 411 -9.46 -11.24 25.49
N HIS A 412 -8.82 -10.45 26.34
CA HIS A 412 -9.22 -10.23 27.72
C HIS A 412 -9.06 -8.75 28.07
N GLY A 413 -10.17 -8.01 28.05
CA GLY A 413 -10.16 -6.56 28.14
C GLY A 413 -9.49 -5.92 26.92
N ASP A 414 -8.46 -5.12 27.19
CA ASP A 414 -7.64 -4.48 26.16
C ASP A 414 -6.50 -5.39 25.66
N ASP A 415 -6.22 -6.48 26.39
CA ASP A 415 -5.16 -7.40 26.03
C ASP A 415 -5.64 -8.38 24.96
N ARG A 416 -4.79 -8.57 23.95
CA ARG A 416 -4.99 -9.55 22.89
C ARG A 416 -3.85 -10.55 22.91
N TYR A 417 -4.17 -11.80 22.62
CA TYR A 417 -3.22 -12.89 22.62
C TYR A 417 -3.28 -13.66 21.29
N GLN A 418 -2.12 -14.08 20.81
CA GLN A 418 -2.02 -14.98 19.68
C GLN A 418 -0.89 -15.99 19.88
N LEU A 419 -1.23 -17.27 19.82
CA LEU A 419 -0.28 -18.38 19.78
C LEU A 419 -0.49 -19.18 18.50
N VAL A 420 0.58 -19.48 17.79
CA VAL A 420 0.57 -20.40 16.65
C VAL A 420 1.78 -21.29 16.74
N GLU A 421 1.58 -22.59 16.70
CA GLU A 421 2.63 -23.60 16.81
C GLU A 421 2.32 -24.85 15.99
N GLY A 422 3.37 -25.59 15.65
CA GLY A 422 3.30 -26.87 14.95
C GLY A 422 3.46 -26.81 13.42
N PRO A 423 3.63 -27.98 12.77
CA PRO A 423 3.98 -28.10 11.35
C PRO A 423 2.85 -27.72 10.37
N ASP A 424 1.61 -27.69 10.83
CA ASP A 424 0.38 -27.40 10.09
C ASP A 424 -0.25 -26.08 10.52
N GLU A 425 0.58 -25.12 10.95
CA GLU A 425 0.10 -23.80 11.42
C GLU A 425 -0.83 -23.10 10.42
N TRP A 426 -0.62 -23.30 9.12
CA TRP A 426 -1.45 -22.70 8.08
C TRP A 426 -2.88 -23.29 8.08
N LEU A 427 -3.05 -24.58 8.36
CA LEU A 427 -4.36 -25.25 8.41
C LEU A 427 -5.18 -24.77 9.59
N VAL A 428 -4.58 -24.71 10.78
CA VAL A 428 -5.27 -24.21 11.98
C VAL A 428 -5.62 -22.73 11.85
N ARG A 429 -4.77 -21.91 11.22
CA ARG A 429 -5.11 -20.52 10.89
C ARG A 429 -6.25 -20.43 9.88
N LEU A 430 -6.25 -21.29 8.87
CA LEU A 430 -7.33 -21.35 7.88
C LEU A 430 -8.65 -21.73 8.55
N ALA A 431 -8.66 -22.72 9.45
CA ALA A 431 -9.86 -23.09 10.20
C ALA A 431 -10.45 -21.92 10.98
N LEU A 432 -9.62 -21.15 11.72
CA LEU A 432 -10.07 -19.92 12.40
C LEU A 432 -10.70 -18.93 11.41
N ARG A 433 -10.07 -18.76 10.23
CA ARG A 433 -10.54 -17.82 9.22
C ARG A 433 -11.83 -18.26 8.53
N VAL A 434 -12.03 -19.55 8.30
CA VAL A 434 -13.26 -20.10 7.69
C VAL A 434 -14.47 -19.86 8.61
N MET A 435 -14.24 -19.96 9.93
CA MET A 435 -15.24 -19.76 10.97
C MET A 435 -15.66 -18.30 11.16
N GLU A 436 -14.83 -17.31 10.80
CA GLU A 436 -15.18 -15.89 10.75
C GLU A 436 -14.51 -15.20 9.54
N PRO A 437 -15.10 -15.32 8.34
CA PRO A 437 -14.46 -14.85 7.10
C PRO A 437 -14.70 -13.36 6.80
N ILE A 438 -15.69 -12.73 7.44
CA ILE A 438 -16.12 -11.36 7.12
C ILE A 438 -15.03 -10.36 7.60
N PRO A 439 -14.53 -9.48 6.72
CA PRO A 439 -13.39 -8.63 7.04
C PRO A 439 -13.80 -7.46 7.91
N ALA A 440 -13.08 -7.20 9.01
CA ALA A 440 -13.32 -6.06 9.89
C ALA A 440 -13.64 -4.77 9.15
N ILE A 441 -14.63 -4.04 9.65
CA ILE A 441 -15.09 -2.79 9.03
C ILE A 441 -14.14 -1.60 9.24
N ASP A 442 -13.15 -1.73 10.11
CA ASP A 442 -12.16 -0.68 10.36
C ASP A 442 -10.91 -0.82 9.48
N THR A 443 -10.71 -1.97 8.82
CA THR A 443 -9.70 -2.19 7.78
C THR A 443 -10.30 -2.14 6.37
N PHE A 444 -11.59 -1.81 6.29
CA PHE A 444 -12.42 -1.85 5.10
C PHE A 444 -12.41 -0.49 4.40
N VAL A 445 -12.16 -0.49 3.10
CA VAL A 445 -12.34 0.69 2.24
C VAL A 445 -13.51 0.40 1.32
N GLU A 446 -14.62 1.13 1.48
CA GLU A 446 -15.87 0.92 0.74
C GLU A 446 -15.66 0.89 -0.78
N SER A 447 -14.74 1.72 -1.27
CA SER A 447 -14.41 1.88 -2.69
C SER A 447 -13.80 0.65 -3.36
N ASP A 448 -13.25 -0.28 -2.58
CA ASP A 448 -12.62 -1.48 -3.08
C ASP A 448 -13.65 -2.57 -3.43
N TRP A 449 -14.92 -2.38 -3.08
CA TRP A 449 -15.96 -3.39 -3.19
C TRP A 449 -16.95 -3.09 -4.31
N LYS A 450 -17.18 -4.12 -5.12
CA LYS A 450 -18.18 -4.17 -6.20
C LYS A 450 -19.33 -5.06 -5.74
N MET A 451 -20.54 -4.69 -6.12
CA MET A 451 -21.74 -5.39 -5.68
C MET A 451 -22.62 -5.75 -6.87
N LYS A 452 -23.18 -6.96 -6.87
CA LYS A 452 -24.17 -7.35 -7.87
C LYS A 452 -25.08 -8.46 -7.34
N ARG A 453 -26.27 -8.60 -7.92
CA ARG A 453 -27.06 -9.82 -7.73
C ARG A 453 -26.37 -11.00 -8.39
N ASP A 454 -26.42 -12.14 -7.73
CA ASP A 454 -25.84 -13.38 -8.19
C ASP A 454 -26.76 -14.56 -7.81
N THR A 455 -26.54 -15.73 -8.37
CA THR A 455 -27.26 -16.96 -7.99
C THR A 455 -26.26 -18.07 -7.75
N ILE A 456 -26.15 -18.50 -6.49
CA ILE A 456 -25.28 -19.59 -6.09
C ILE A 456 -26.15 -20.78 -5.74
N THR A 457 -25.96 -21.91 -6.45
CA THR A 457 -26.70 -23.16 -6.21
C THR A 457 -28.23 -22.97 -6.12
N GLY A 458 -28.78 -22.11 -7.00
CA GLY A 458 -30.22 -21.79 -7.03
C GLY A 458 -30.70 -20.79 -5.98
N VAL A 459 -29.83 -20.34 -5.06
CA VAL A 459 -30.12 -19.30 -4.06
C VAL A 459 -29.78 -17.94 -4.65
N LYS A 460 -30.75 -17.03 -4.66
CA LYS A 460 -30.51 -15.62 -5.01
C LYS A 460 -29.67 -14.96 -3.93
N THR A 461 -28.65 -14.23 -4.35
CA THR A 461 -27.68 -13.61 -3.45
C THR A 461 -27.31 -12.21 -3.89
N ILE A 462 -26.83 -11.40 -2.95
CA ILE A 462 -26.00 -10.23 -3.21
C ILE A 462 -24.54 -10.64 -3.05
N ARG A 463 -23.77 -10.48 -4.11
CA ARG A 463 -22.33 -10.70 -4.12
C ARG A 463 -21.61 -9.39 -3.83
N VAL A 464 -20.76 -9.38 -2.81
CA VAL A 464 -19.87 -8.28 -2.44
C VAL A 464 -18.43 -8.75 -2.72
N LEU A 465 -17.74 -8.10 -3.65
CA LEU A 465 -16.48 -8.58 -4.22
C LEU A 465 -15.42 -7.46 -4.27
N THR A 466 -14.22 -7.74 -3.79
CA THR A 466 -13.02 -6.93 -4.08
C THR A 466 -11.99 -7.75 -4.86
N GLY A 467 -11.04 -7.07 -5.50
CA GLY A 467 -10.00 -7.66 -6.36
C GLY A 467 -10.41 -7.81 -7.83
N TYR A 468 -9.56 -8.49 -8.58
CA TYR A 468 -9.74 -8.68 -10.02
C TYR A 468 -10.69 -9.85 -10.33
N GLU A 469 -11.61 -9.59 -11.25
CA GLU A 469 -12.47 -10.59 -11.89
C GLU A 469 -12.27 -10.45 -13.40
N SER A 470 -11.96 -11.57 -14.07
CA SER A 470 -11.80 -11.57 -15.52
C SER A 470 -13.14 -11.31 -16.23
N PRO A 471 -13.15 -10.94 -17.52
CA PRO A 471 -14.39 -10.81 -18.29
C PRO A 471 -15.27 -12.07 -18.28
N GLU A 472 -14.66 -13.25 -18.11
CA GLU A 472 -15.35 -14.54 -17.99
C GLU A 472 -15.88 -14.83 -16.57
N GLY A 473 -15.72 -13.89 -15.63
CA GLY A 473 -16.15 -14.05 -14.24
C GLY A 473 -15.17 -14.82 -13.36
N LYS A 474 -13.94 -15.08 -13.83
CA LYS A 474 -12.94 -15.80 -13.03
C LYS A 474 -12.32 -14.86 -12.00
N LEU A 475 -12.41 -15.24 -10.73
CA LEU A 475 -11.79 -14.51 -9.63
C LEU A 475 -10.28 -14.77 -9.57
N ASP A 476 -9.50 -13.71 -9.33
CA ASP A 476 -8.07 -13.82 -9.06
C ASP A 476 -7.84 -14.58 -7.73
N PRO A 477 -7.17 -15.75 -7.75
CA PRO A 477 -6.97 -16.54 -6.55
C PRO A 477 -6.15 -15.84 -5.46
N ASP A 478 -5.28 -14.91 -5.83
CA ASP A 478 -4.36 -14.28 -4.89
C ASP A 478 -4.96 -13.02 -4.26
N HIS A 479 -5.81 -12.30 -5.01
CA HIS A 479 -6.27 -10.96 -4.63
C HIS A 479 -7.77 -10.82 -4.47
N ALA A 480 -8.58 -11.67 -5.11
CA ALA A 480 -10.02 -11.53 -5.03
C ALA A 480 -10.57 -12.02 -3.69
N ARG A 481 -11.52 -11.27 -3.13
CA ARG A 481 -12.29 -11.66 -1.95
C ARG A 481 -13.76 -11.45 -2.22
N GLY A 482 -14.54 -12.52 -2.18
CA GLY A 482 -15.97 -12.52 -2.49
C GLY A 482 -16.81 -13.00 -1.32
N TYR A 483 -17.98 -12.40 -1.15
CA TYR A 483 -18.95 -12.74 -0.12
C TYR A 483 -20.33 -12.74 -0.74
N TRP A 484 -21.10 -13.79 -0.50
CA TRP A 484 -22.44 -13.93 -1.04
C TRP A 484 -23.44 -14.02 0.12
N PHE A 485 -24.30 -13.03 0.20
CA PHE A 485 -25.39 -12.94 1.17
C PHE A 485 -26.69 -13.32 0.50
N ASP A 486 -27.49 -14.21 1.07
CA ASP A 486 -28.81 -14.51 0.52
C ASP A 486 -29.79 -13.33 0.70
N GLU A 487 -31.02 -13.46 0.20
CA GLU A 487 -32.02 -12.38 0.30
C GLU A 487 -32.39 -11.99 1.75
N SER A 488 -32.09 -12.85 2.73
CA SER A 488 -32.25 -12.53 4.15
C SER A 488 -31.02 -11.88 4.79
N GLY A 489 -29.90 -11.81 4.05
CA GLY A 489 -28.63 -11.28 4.53
C GLY A 489 -27.69 -12.32 5.14
N LYS A 490 -28.02 -13.63 5.11
CA LYS A 490 -27.15 -14.69 5.64
C LYS A 490 -25.98 -14.95 4.72
N LEU A 491 -24.79 -15.13 5.28
CA LEU A 491 -23.60 -15.46 4.48
C LEU A 491 -23.62 -16.93 4.05
N VAL A 492 -23.85 -17.18 2.75
CA VAL A 492 -23.97 -18.54 2.20
C VAL A 492 -22.71 -19.02 1.49
N ARG A 493 -21.90 -18.11 0.96
CA ARG A 493 -20.62 -18.44 0.32
C ARG A 493 -19.57 -17.37 0.56
N THR A 494 -18.30 -17.78 0.62
CA THR A 494 -17.14 -16.87 0.55
C THR A 494 -16.09 -17.37 -0.43
N TYR A 495 -15.25 -16.46 -0.89
CA TYR A 495 -14.08 -16.73 -1.72
C TYR A 495 -12.90 -15.93 -1.18
N PHE A 496 -11.79 -16.57 -0.86
CA PHE A 496 -10.51 -15.91 -0.57
C PHE A 496 -9.35 -16.90 -0.70
N LEU A 497 -8.15 -16.40 -1.03
CA LEU A 497 -6.94 -17.24 -1.21
C LEU A 497 -7.16 -18.41 -2.18
N GLY A 498 -7.92 -18.18 -3.25
CA GLY A 498 -8.23 -19.19 -4.26
C GLY A 498 -9.13 -20.32 -3.77
N MET A 499 -9.73 -20.18 -2.59
CA MET A 499 -10.63 -21.15 -1.97
C MET A 499 -12.06 -20.64 -1.94
N GLU A 500 -13.00 -21.52 -2.23
CA GLU A 500 -14.43 -21.31 -2.06
C GLU A 500 -14.88 -21.93 -0.76
N MET A 501 -15.80 -21.28 -0.04
CA MET A 501 -16.35 -21.83 1.18
C MET A 501 -17.87 -21.76 1.13
N ASN A 502 -18.50 -22.93 1.09
CA ASN A 502 -19.95 -23.05 1.01
C ASN A 502 -20.49 -23.37 2.40
N ARG A 503 -21.50 -22.62 2.83
CA ARG A 503 -22.15 -22.77 4.14
C ARG A 503 -23.53 -23.37 3.94
N SER A 504 -23.82 -24.45 4.65
CA SER A 504 -25.08 -25.19 4.49
C SER A 504 -25.64 -25.64 5.84
N LYS A 505 -26.84 -26.26 5.79
CA LYS A 505 -27.52 -26.85 6.95
C LYS A 505 -27.65 -25.88 8.13
N PHE A 506 -28.12 -24.65 7.86
CA PHE A 506 -28.24 -23.62 8.89
C PHE A 506 -29.21 -24.03 10.01
N GLU A 507 -28.83 -23.77 11.25
CA GLU A 507 -29.63 -23.92 12.47
C GLU A 507 -29.75 -22.57 13.18
N ASP A 508 -30.90 -22.28 13.78
CA ASP A 508 -31.07 -21.06 14.58
C ASP A 508 -30.46 -21.24 15.98
N TYR A 509 -29.65 -20.28 16.40
CA TYR A 509 -29.21 -20.12 17.77
C TYR A 509 -29.44 -18.68 18.21
N ASN A 510 -30.50 -18.44 18.98
CA ASN A 510 -30.90 -17.11 19.47
C ASN A 510 -31.06 -16.08 18.34
N GLY A 511 -31.70 -16.46 17.22
CA GLY A 511 -31.92 -15.57 16.07
C GLY A 511 -30.71 -15.46 15.12
N ILE A 512 -29.68 -16.29 15.31
CA ILE A 512 -28.46 -16.29 14.51
C ILE A 512 -28.39 -17.60 13.74
N ALA A 513 -28.23 -17.52 12.43
CA ALA A 513 -28.18 -18.67 11.54
C ALA A 513 -26.77 -19.28 11.52
N ILE A 514 -26.57 -20.34 12.30
CA ILE A 514 -25.29 -21.05 12.41
C ILE A 514 -25.21 -22.11 11.31
N PRO A 515 -24.22 -22.06 10.40
CA PRO A 515 -24.01 -23.14 9.44
C PRO A 515 -23.52 -24.39 10.18
N ARG A 516 -24.20 -25.53 10.01
CA ARG A 516 -23.77 -26.80 10.60
C ARG A 516 -22.68 -27.49 9.78
N GLU A 517 -22.53 -27.08 8.52
CA GLU A 517 -21.54 -27.62 7.60
C GLU A 517 -20.92 -26.48 6.78
N ILE A 518 -19.58 -26.50 6.68
CA ILE A 518 -18.80 -25.58 5.85
C ILE A 518 -17.82 -26.39 5.00
N GLU A 519 -18.04 -26.40 3.70
CA GLU A 519 -17.14 -27.04 2.73
C GLU A 519 -16.13 -26.01 2.22
N VAL A 520 -14.84 -26.32 2.32
CA VAL A 520 -13.75 -25.49 1.78
C VAL A 520 -13.20 -26.17 0.53
N LEU A 521 -13.47 -25.59 -0.63
CA LEU A 521 -13.07 -26.11 -1.93
C LEU A 521 -11.83 -25.37 -2.44
N SER A 522 -10.82 -26.10 -2.91
CA SER A 522 -9.67 -25.55 -3.63
C SER A 522 -9.68 -26.09 -5.05
N LYS A 523 -9.78 -25.19 -6.04
CA LYS A 523 -9.91 -25.58 -7.46
C LYS A 523 -11.08 -26.53 -7.74
N GLY A 524 -12.14 -26.45 -6.94
CA GLY A 524 -13.33 -27.30 -7.02
C GLY A 524 -13.26 -28.59 -6.20
N ASP A 525 -12.09 -28.97 -5.68
CA ASP A 525 -11.92 -30.17 -4.86
C ASP A 525 -12.09 -29.84 -3.37
N LEU A 526 -12.76 -30.73 -2.62
CA LEU A 526 -12.94 -30.59 -1.17
C LEU A 526 -11.58 -30.71 -0.45
N GLY A 527 -11.10 -29.58 0.08
CA GLY A 527 -9.83 -29.49 0.81
C GLY A 527 -9.99 -29.54 2.34
N MET A 528 -11.11 -29.03 2.85
CA MET A 528 -11.47 -29.10 4.27
C MET A 528 -12.99 -29.14 4.44
N LEU A 529 -13.46 -29.99 5.36
CA LEU A 529 -14.87 -30.03 5.78
C LEU A 529 -14.93 -29.64 7.25
N ILE A 530 -15.72 -28.61 7.59
CA ILE A 530 -15.97 -28.20 8.98
C ILE A 530 -17.41 -28.54 9.35
N GLU A 531 -17.60 -29.21 10.49
CA GLU A 531 -18.90 -29.57 11.03
C GLU A 531 -19.07 -28.92 12.41
N VAL A 532 -20.04 -28.01 12.53
CA VAL A 532 -20.38 -27.40 13.82
C VAL A 532 -21.23 -28.40 14.61
N GLN A 533 -20.65 -28.96 15.66
CA GLN A 533 -21.24 -30.06 16.42
C GLN A 533 -22.26 -29.54 17.44
N LYS A 534 -21.93 -28.46 18.12
CA LYS A 534 -22.82 -27.82 19.10
C LYS A 534 -22.47 -26.36 19.32
N ILE A 535 -23.48 -25.61 19.69
CA ILE A 535 -23.37 -24.27 20.26
C ILE A 535 -24.28 -24.27 21.50
N VAL A 536 -23.72 -23.97 22.66
CA VAL A 536 -24.44 -24.03 23.94
C VAL A 536 -24.17 -22.76 24.75
N PRO A 537 -25.14 -22.32 25.58
CA PRO A 537 -24.89 -21.27 26.56
C PRO A 537 -23.74 -21.66 27.49
N ALA A 538 -22.83 -20.74 27.77
CA ALA A 538 -21.72 -21.00 28.67
C ALA A 538 -22.16 -20.76 30.13
N ALA A 539 -22.17 -21.81 30.96
CA ALA A 539 -22.66 -21.76 32.33
C ALA A 539 -21.78 -20.89 33.26
N GLU A 540 -20.47 -20.79 32.98
CA GLU A 540 -19.51 -19.81 33.53
C GLU A 540 -18.18 -20.00 32.78
N LEU A 541 -17.56 -18.92 32.28
CA LEU A 541 -16.22 -18.96 31.65
C LEU A 541 -15.24 -18.22 32.56
N PRO A 542 -14.28 -18.91 33.21
CA PRO A 542 -13.33 -18.25 34.10
C PRO A 542 -12.38 -17.35 33.30
N ASP A 543 -11.98 -16.22 33.88
CA ASP A 543 -11.10 -15.25 33.19
C ASP A 543 -9.76 -15.86 32.74
N SER A 544 -9.26 -16.86 33.46
CA SER A 544 -8.06 -17.62 33.10
C SER A 544 -8.16 -18.31 31.74
N GLU A 545 -9.38 -18.60 31.25
CA GLU A 545 -9.61 -19.16 29.92
C GLU A 545 -9.15 -18.19 28.83
N PHE A 546 -9.26 -16.88 29.04
CA PHE A 546 -8.97 -15.86 28.01
C PHE A 546 -7.50 -15.40 27.99
N ILE A 547 -6.67 -15.88 28.92
CA ILE A 547 -5.27 -15.47 29.04
C ILE A 547 -4.36 -16.53 28.44
N VAL A 548 -3.49 -16.12 27.51
CA VAL A 548 -2.45 -17.00 26.94
C VAL A 548 -1.07 -16.52 27.39
N SER A 549 -0.46 -17.23 28.35
CA SER A 549 0.80 -16.83 28.97
C SER A 549 1.93 -16.65 27.95
N GLY A 550 2.63 -15.51 27.98
CA GLY A 550 3.78 -15.24 27.10
C GLY A 550 3.44 -14.82 25.67
N HIS A 551 2.16 -14.66 25.33
CA HIS A 551 1.69 -14.46 23.95
C HIS A 551 0.88 -13.17 23.74
N LYS A 552 1.18 -12.12 24.52
CA LYS A 552 0.54 -10.80 24.34
C LYS A 552 0.92 -10.22 22.97
N TRP A 553 -0.07 -9.75 22.23
CA TRP A 553 0.08 -9.25 20.87
C TRP A 553 -0.63 -7.90 20.73
N ASN A 554 0.08 -6.90 20.23
CA ASN A 554 -0.53 -5.62 19.84
C ASN A 554 -1.17 -5.82 18.48
N ARG A 555 -2.48 -5.55 18.39
CA ARG A 555 -3.28 -5.72 17.17
C ARG A 555 -2.55 -5.12 15.96
N ALA A 556 -2.16 -5.97 15.03
CA ALA A 556 -1.93 -5.58 13.64
C ALA A 556 -3.29 -5.48 12.94
N PHE A 557 -3.40 -4.78 11.80
CA PHE A 557 -4.64 -4.63 11.04
C PHE A 557 -5.18 -6.01 10.63
N THR A 558 -5.94 -6.64 11.52
CA THR A 558 -6.62 -7.89 11.28
C THR A 558 -8.07 -7.60 11.01
N ASP A 559 -8.61 -8.42 10.12
CA ASP A 559 -10.02 -8.53 9.77
C ASP A 559 -10.94 -8.90 10.96
N GLU A 560 -10.49 -8.76 12.22
CA GLU A 560 -11.18 -9.17 13.45
C GLU A 560 -11.50 -7.99 14.39
N VAL A 561 -12.14 -6.95 13.88
CA VAL A 561 -12.95 -6.03 14.69
C VAL A 561 -14.41 -6.22 14.34
N ARG A 562 -15.17 -6.38 15.41
CA ARG A 562 -16.62 -6.59 15.44
C ARG A 562 -17.31 -5.25 15.58
#